data_AF-A0A1G6Q0I0-F1
#
_entry.id   AF-A0A1G6Q0I0-F1
#
_cell.length_a   1.000
_cell.length_b   1.000
_cell.length_c   1.000
_cell.angle_alpha   90.00
_cell.angle_beta   90.00
_cell.angle_gamma   90.00
#
_symmetry.space_group_name_H-M   'P 1'
#
loop_
_entity.id
_entity.type
_entity.pdbx_description
1 polymer ?
#
loop_
_entity_poly.entity_id
_entity_poly.type
_entity_poly.pdbx_seq_one_letter_code
_entity_poly.pdbx_strand_id
1 'polypeptide(L)'
;MKRIALPVFAFLSVLLTACGGSGSGDYFNSSYEKTFSFGNQTYICRSEKAADACGGTNQDCSACELESPSSVVITQLCAQPVTNTHKVTVNGCVVQLSNDTQTGLCTAEGLRLLSGTNLTRQQVNAGALFPTGSVNIPVGNLIETITCN
;
A
#
# COMPACT_ATOMS: atom_id res chain seq x y z
N MET A 1 46.03 -50.94 14.91
CA MET A 1 44.93 -51.78 15.42
C MET A 1 44.13 -51.02 16.48
N LYS A 2 42.95 -50.49 16.12
CA LYS A 2 41.69 -50.54 16.89
C LYS A 2 40.58 -49.96 15.99
N ARG A 3 39.44 -50.63 16.04
CA ARG A 3 38.43 -50.75 14.99
C ARG A 3 37.09 -50.19 15.47
N ILE A 4 36.40 -49.51 14.55
CA ILE A 4 34.95 -49.60 14.26
C ILE A 4 33.95 -49.07 15.31
N ALA A 5 33.10 -48.09 14.93
CA ALA A 5 31.66 -48.31 14.66
C ALA A 5 30.90 -46.99 14.40
N LEU A 6 30.26 -46.89 13.23
CA LEU A 6 29.02 -46.13 12.98
C LEU A 6 27.84 -47.12 13.17
N PRO A 7 26.62 -46.70 13.60
CA PRO A 7 25.53 -46.37 12.63
C PRO A 7 24.51 -45.31 13.15
N VAL A 8 23.91 -44.41 12.33
CA VAL A 8 22.65 -44.45 11.51
C VAL A 8 21.31 -44.70 12.25
N PHE A 9 20.28 -43.91 11.88
CA PHE A 9 18.82 -43.97 12.15
C PHE A 9 18.34 -43.28 13.45
N ALA A 10 17.21 -42.59 13.59
CA ALA A 10 15.94 -42.44 12.85
C ALA A 10 15.22 -41.18 13.47
N PHE A 11 14.64 -40.27 12.68
CA PHE A 11 13.22 -40.17 12.30
C PHE A 11 12.26 -39.58 13.37
N LEU A 12 11.53 -38.53 12.93
CA LEU A 12 10.18 -38.10 13.30
C LEU A 12 9.90 -37.29 14.59
N SER A 13 9.53 -36.02 14.35
CA SER A 13 8.36 -35.27 14.87
C SER A 13 8.10 -35.16 16.38
N VAL A 14 7.91 -33.91 16.86
CA VAL A 14 6.62 -33.38 17.35
C VAL A 14 6.84 -31.97 17.93
N LEU A 15 6.06 -31.03 17.39
CA LEU A 15 5.48 -29.81 17.97
C LEU A 15 6.08 -29.25 19.28
N LEU A 16 6.53 -27.99 19.21
CA LEU A 16 6.13 -26.88 20.09
C LEU A 16 7.04 -25.66 19.78
N THR A 17 6.73 -24.91 18.73
CA THR A 17 7.12 -23.49 18.72
C THR A 17 6.23 -22.78 19.74
N ALA A 18 6.70 -22.70 20.98
CA ALA A 18 6.33 -21.56 21.82
C ALA A 18 6.92 -20.33 21.11
N CYS A 19 6.22 -19.36 20.51
CA CYS A 19 4.84 -18.90 20.63
C CYS A 19 4.33 -18.83 22.07
N GLY A 20 4.96 -17.96 22.85
CA GLY A 20 4.42 -17.54 24.14
C GLY A 20 5.50 -17.15 25.13
N GLY A 21 5.64 -15.84 25.32
CA GLY A 21 6.35 -15.25 26.44
C GLY A 21 7.39 -14.23 25.98
N SER A 22 7.44 -13.01 26.49
CA SER A 22 6.65 -12.34 27.51
C SER A 22 7.28 -10.96 27.60
N GLY A 23 6.50 -9.91 27.40
CA GLY A 23 6.93 -8.51 27.54
C GLY A 23 5.74 -7.71 28.02
N SER A 24 5.50 -7.81 29.32
CA SER A 24 4.54 -7.03 30.09
C SER A 24 4.73 -5.53 29.87
N GLY A 25 3.63 -4.83 29.62
CA GLY A 25 3.64 -3.36 29.50
C GLY A 25 4.41 -2.96 28.25
N ASP A 26 3.84 -2.19 27.36
CA ASP A 26 3.47 -0.85 27.73
C ASP A 26 2.40 -0.42 26.75
N TYR A 27 1.32 0.08 27.33
CA TYR A 27 0.36 0.92 26.64
C TYR A 27 1.10 2.22 26.30
N PHE A 28 2.03 2.20 25.34
CA PHE A 28 2.66 3.41 24.84
C PHE A 28 1.65 4.08 23.93
N ASN A 29 0.86 4.93 24.57
CA ASN A 29 0.41 6.18 24.01
C ASN A 29 1.64 7.01 23.61
N SER A 30 2.36 6.59 22.57
CA SER A 30 3.45 7.34 21.98
C SER A 30 3.00 7.70 20.59
N SER A 31 2.83 8.98 20.33
CA SER A 31 2.49 9.58 19.03
C SER A 31 3.54 9.31 17.94
N TYR A 32 4.44 8.36 18.18
CA TYR A 32 5.48 7.95 17.28
C TYR A 32 4.90 6.99 16.25
N GLU A 33 4.80 7.47 15.02
CA GLU A 33 4.49 6.67 13.85
C GLU A 33 5.55 6.97 12.80
N LYS A 34 6.15 5.92 12.25
CA LYS A 34 7.09 6.04 11.15
C LYS A 34 6.79 4.99 10.09
N THR A 35 6.60 5.45 8.86
CA THR A 35 6.31 4.62 7.70
C THR A 35 7.56 4.31 6.90
N PHE A 36 7.68 3.06 6.45
CA PHE A 36 8.73 2.60 5.55
C PHE A 36 8.10 1.94 4.33
N SER A 37 8.57 2.30 3.14
CA SER A 37 8.11 1.69 1.90
C SER A 37 9.25 0.91 1.25
N PHE A 38 9.08 -0.40 1.14
CA PHE A 38 10.02 -1.30 0.49
C PHE A 38 9.31 -2.01 -0.66
N GLY A 39 9.71 -1.70 -1.90
CA GLY A 39 9.00 -2.18 -3.08
C GLY A 39 7.53 -1.73 -3.08
N ASN A 40 6.60 -2.68 -3.12
CA ASN A 40 5.15 -2.44 -3.14
C ASN A 40 4.48 -2.54 -1.75
N GLN A 41 5.27 -2.67 -0.68
CA GLN A 41 4.78 -2.86 0.68
C GLN A 41 5.12 -1.64 1.54
N THR A 42 4.12 -1.16 2.28
CA THR A 42 4.28 -0.09 3.26
C THR A 42 4.15 -0.69 4.65
N TYR A 43 5.10 -0.38 5.52
CA TYR A 43 5.15 -0.81 6.91
C TYR A 43 4.97 0.40 7.81
N ILE A 44 4.09 0.29 8.79
CA ILE A 44 3.79 1.31 9.78
C ILE A 44 4.39 0.86 11.10
N CYS A 45 5.47 1.51 11.52
CA CYS A 45 6.15 1.25 12.77
C CYS A 45 5.68 2.25 13.84
N ARG A 46 4.94 1.78 14.85
CA ARG A 46 4.45 2.61 15.97
C ARG A 46 5.39 2.63 17.18
N SER A 47 6.63 2.19 17.00
CA SER A 47 7.67 2.17 18.02
C SER A 47 8.99 2.62 17.38
N GLU A 48 9.70 3.52 18.06
CA GLU A 48 11.06 3.96 17.65
C GLU A 48 11.97 2.76 17.42
N LYS A 49 11.94 1.79 18.33
CA LYS A 49 12.73 0.56 18.21
C LYS A 49 12.38 -0.25 16.97
N ALA A 50 11.08 -0.37 16.65
CA ALA A 50 10.64 -1.09 15.44
C ALA A 50 11.03 -0.33 14.17
N ALA A 51 10.95 1.00 14.21
CA ALA A 51 11.34 1.85 13.10
C ALA A 51 12.86 1.85 12.85
N ASP A 52 13.68 1.87 13.90
CA ASP A 52 15.14 1.79 13.77
C ASP A 52 15.58 0.43 13.23
N ALA A 53 14.91 -0.66 13.64
CA ALA A 53 15.17 -2.00 13.09
C ALA A 53 14.76 -2.10 11.60
N CYS A 54 13.59 -1.56 11.25
CA CYS A 54 13.02 -1.57 9.90
C CYS A 54 13.79 -0.64 8.94
N GLY A 55 14.29 0.50 9.43
CA GLY A 55 15.15 1.43 8.68
C GLY A 55 16.63 1.05 8.65
N GLY A 56 17.04 0.03 9.40
CA GLY A 56 18.41 -0.45 9.47
C GLY A 56 18.83 -1.29 8.25
N THR A 57 20.09 -1.68 8.20
CA THR A 57 20.69 -2.43 7.06
C THR A 57 20.02 -3.78 6.79
N ASN A 58 19.39 -4.38 7.81
CA ASN A 58 18.71 -5.66 7.71
C ASN A 58 17.22 -5.57 7.35
N GLN A 59 16.64 -4.35 7.30
CA GLN A 59 15.23 -4.09 6.97
C GLN A 59 14.24 -4.97 7.77
N ASP A 60 14.50 -5.14 9.07
CA ASP A 60 13.66 -6.00 9.92
C ASP A 60 12.41 -5.24 10.37
N CYS A 61 11.35 -5.36 9.57
CA CYS A 61 10.05 -4.74 9.83
C CYS A 61 9.05 -5.70 10.50
N SER A 62 9.51 -6.83 11.06
CA SER A 62 8.64 -7.85 11.67
C SER A 62 7.81 -7.33 12.85
N ALA A 63 8.32 -6.29 13.53
CA ALA A 63 7.64 -5.59 14.62
C ALA A 63 6.77 -4.41 14.16
N CYS A 64 6.68 -4.16 12.85
CA CYS A 64 5.85 -3.10 12.26
C CYS A 64 4.57 -3.70 11.67
N GLU A 65 3.50 -2.91 11.68
CA GLU A 65 2.25 -3.30 11.03
C GLU A 65 2.44 -3.19 9.51
N LEU A 66 2.16 -4.26 8.76
CA LEU A 66 2.06 -4.13 7.31
C LEU A 66 0.79 -3.33 7.02
N GLU A 67 0.92 -2.18 6.35
CA GLU A 67 -0.22 -1.46 5.82
C GLU A 67 -0.90 -2.41 4.84
N SER A 68 -2.02 -2.97 5.26
CA SER A 68 -2.78 -3.86 4.40
C SER A 68 -3.20 -3.08 3.16
N PRO A 69 -3.13 -3.69 1.97
CA PRO A 69 -3.82 -3.15 0.80
C PRO A 69 -5.17 -2.64 1.25
N SER A 70 -5.49 -1.38 0.97
CA SER A 70 -6.86 -0.91 1.18
C SER A 70 -7.77 -1.84 0.40
N SER A 71 -8.42 -2.79 1.07
CA SER A 71 -9.35 -3.74 0.45
C SER A 71 -10.64 -3.04 0.01
N VAL A 72 -10.82 -1.79 0.47
CA VAL A 72 -11.88 -0.90 0.08
C VAL A 72 -11.67 -0.48 -1.38
N VAL A 73 -12.56 -0.98 -2.23
CA VAL A 73 -12.66 -0.59 -3.63
C VAL A 73 -13.23 0.82 -3.76
N ILE A 74 -12.68 1.57 -4.71
CA ILE A 74 -13.19 2.89 -5.09
C ILE A 74 -14.36 2.68 -6.06
N THR A 75 -15.56 3.03 -5.62
CA THR A 75 -16.79 2.93 -6.42
C THR A 75 -17.50 4.27 -6.58
N GLN A 76 -17.14 5.26 -5.76
CA GLN A 76 -17.72 6.59 -5.78
C GLN A 76 -17.36 7.33 -7.08
N LEU A 77 -18.34 7.92 -7.76
CA LEU A 77 -18.11 8.76 -8.95
C LEU A 77 -17.48 10.10 -8.58
N CYS A 78 -16.60 10.60 -9.45
CA CYS A 78 -15.96 11.90 -9.27
C CYS A 78 -16.97 13.04 -9.41
N ALA A 79 -16.77 14.09 -8.60
CA ALA A 79 -17.55 15.30 -8.72
C ALA A 79 -17.18 16.06 -10.00
N GLN A 80 -18.17 16.62 -10.68
CA GLN A 80 -17.98 17.49 -11.83
C GLN A 80 -18.46 18.91 -11.48
N PRO A 81 -17.61 19.76 -10.89
CA PRO A 81 -18.00 21.13 -10.53
C PRO A 81 -18.19 22.03 -11.75
N VAL A 82 -17.52 21.69 -12.86
CA VAL A 82 -17.60 22.40 -14.14
C VAL A 82 -17.76 21.34 -15.23
N THR A 83 -18.52 21.66 -16.28
CA THR A 83 -18.69 20.79 -17.44
C THR A 83 -17.32 20.31 -17.96
N ASN A 84 -17.22 19.02 -18.25
CA ASN A 84 -16.00 18.34 -18.71
C ASN A 84 -14.80 18.39 -17.75
N THR A 85 -14.98 18.82 -16.49
CA THR A 85 -13.91 18.80 -15.48
C THR A 85 -14.28 17.89 -14.32
N HIS A 86 -13.48 16.85 -14.11
CA HIS A 86 -13.65 15.88 -13.04
C HIS A 86 -12.66 16.15 -11.92
N LYS A 87 -13.19 16.27 -10.69
CA LYS A 87 -12.38 16.44 -9.48
C LYS A 87 -12.13 15.11 -8.79
N VAL A 88 -10.85 14.78 -8.65
CA VAL A 88 -10.36 13.63 -7.90
C VAL A 88 -9.90 14.08 -6.53
N THR A 89 -10.11 13.24 -5.51
CA THR A 89 -9.71 13.51 -4.13
C THR A 89 -8.69 12.48 -3.67
N VAL A 90 -8.14 12.68 -2.46
CA VAL A 90 -7.27 11.71 -1.81
C VAL A 90 -7.96 10.39 -1.49
N ASN A 91 -9.30 10.35 -1.44
CA ASN A 91 -10.04 9.10 -1.27
C ASN A 91 -10.22 8.33 -2.58
N GLY A 92 -9.93 8.99 -3.70
CA GLY A 92 -10.14 8.48 -5.04
C GLY A 92 -11.60 8.50 -5.48
N CYS A 93 -11.81 8.40 -6.79
CA CYS A 93 -13.14 8.30 -7.39
C CYS A 93 -13.05 7.72 -8.81
N VAL A 94 -14.18 7.23 -9.30
CA VAL A 94 -14.37 6.75 -10.67
C VAL A 94 -14.73 7.93 -11.57
N VAL A 95 -13.90 8.16 -12.57
CA VAL A 95 -14.06 9.13 -13.65
C VAL A 95 -14.75 8.42 -14.82
N GLN A 96 -16.00 8.78 -15.11
CA GLN A 96 -16.67 8.39 -16.35
C GLN A 96 -16.39 9.44 -17.40
N LEU A 97 -15.51 9.12 -18.33
CA LEU A 97 -15.25 9.91 -19.53
C LEU A 97 -16.24 9.51 -20.62
N SER A 98 -16.36 10.33 -21.65
CA SER A 98 -17.34 10.07 -22.71
C SER A 98 -17.10 8.75 -23.48
N ASN A 99 -15.87 8.24 -23.52
CA ASN A 99 -15.50 6.99 -24.23
C ASN A 99 -14.70 5.99 -23.37
N ASP A 100 -14.38 6.31 -22.11
CA ASP A 100 -13.54 5.49 -21.25
C ASP A 100 -13.98 5.62 -19.79
N THR A 101 -13.55 4.70 -18.95
CA THR A 101 -13.74 4.83 -17.50
C THR A 101 -12.41 4.62 -16.81
N GLN A 102 -12.07 5.57 -15.94
CA GLN A 102 -10.83 5.53 -15.18
C GLN A 102 -11.14 5.64 -13.69
N THR A 103 -10.27 5.11 -12.86
CA THR A 103 -10.28 5.39 -11.43
C THR A 103 -9.09 6.28 -11.11
N GLY A 104 -9.37 7.41 -10.48
CA GLY A 104 -8.37 8.39 -10.07
C GLY A 104 -8.12 8.39 -8.58
N LEU A 105 -6.90 8.74 -8.18
CA LEU A 105 -6.49 8.97 -6.81
C LEU A 105 -5.53 10.17 -6.74
N CYS A 106 -5.80 11.12 -5.85
CA CYS A 106 -4.84 12.20 -5.59
C CYS A 106 -3.88 11.82 -4.48
N THR A 107 -2.60 12.04 -4.74
CA THR A 107 -1.50 11.75 -3.83
C THR A 107 -0.64 12.99 -3.66
N ALA A 108 0.30 12.97 -2.71
CA ALA A 108 1.27 14.06 -2.56
C ALA A 108 2.16 14.25 -3.80
N GLU A 109 2.35 13.19 -4.60
CA GLU A 109 3.14 13.22 -5.82
C GLU A 109 2.37 13.79 -7.03
N GLY A 110 1.04 13.87 -6.93
CA GLY A 110 0.15 14.29 -8.01
C GLY A 110 -1.04 13.34 -8.21
N LEU A 111 -1.60 13.38 -9.43
CA LEU A 111 -2.76 12.59 -9.82
C LEU A 111 -2.33 11.21 -10.32
N ARG A 112 -2.88 10.15 -9.72
CA ARG A 112 -2.73 8.77 -10.18
C ARG A 112 -4.00 8.34 -10.92
N LEU A 113 -3.86 7.69 -12.07
CA LEU A 113 -4.97 7.17 -12.87
C LEU A 113 -4.72 5.73 -13.29
N LEU A 114 -5.77 4.92 -13.25
CA LEU A 114 -5.77 3.56 -13.77
C LEU A 114 -7.11 3.27 -14.46
N SER A 115 -7.07 2.75 -15.68
CA SER A 115 -8.28 2.41 -16.43
C SER A 115 -9.09 1.30 -15.75
N GLY A 116 -10.41 1.43 -15.77
CA GLY A 116 -11.35 0.51 -15.15
C GLY A 116 -12.02 1.05 -13.88
N THR A 117 -12.83 0.19 -13.26
CA THR A 117 -13.63 0.44 -12.05
C THR A 117 -13.38 -0.65 -11.01
N ASN A 118 -13.93 -0.49 -9.80
CA ASN A 118 -13.77 -1.44 -8.69
C ASN A 118 -12.30 -1.67 -8.32
N LEU A 119 -11.47 -0.62 -8.49
CA LEU A 119 -10.06 -0.64 -8.17
C LEU A 119 -9.85 -0.16 -6.74
N THR A 120 -8.96 -0.80 -6.02
CA THR A 120 -8.50 -0.36 -4.69
C THR A 120 -7.58 0.85 -4.81
N ARG A 121 -7.45 1.63 -3.74
CA ARG A 121 -6.48 2.74 -3.69
C ARG A 121 -5.05 2.30 -4.01
N GLN A 122 -4.63 1.13 -3.54
CA GLN A 122 -3.29 0.62 -3.81
C GLN A 122 -3.08 0.27 -5.29
N GLN A 123 -4.08 -0.34 -5.94
CA GLN A 123 -4.03 -0.62 -7.38
C GLN A 123 -3.94 0.69 -8.18
N VAL A 124 -4.75 1.69 -7.86
CA VAL A 124 -4.70 2.99 -8.53
C VAL A 124 -3.38 3.72 -8.27
N ASN A 125 -2.81 3.59 -7.07
CA ASN A 125 -1.52 4.19 -6.74
C ASN A 125 -0.36 3.63 -7.58
N ALA A 126 -0.46 2.38 -8.03
CA ALA A 126 0.48 1.77 -8.98
C ALA A 126 0.22 2.17 -10.45
N GLY A 127 -0.82 2.95 -10.72
CA GLY A 127 -1.18 3.45 -12.04
C GLY A 127 -0.32 4.61 -12.54
N ALA A 128 -0.74 5.19 -13.66
CA ALA A 128 -0.05 6.29 -14.32
C ALA A 128 -0.04 7.54 -13.43
N LEU A 129 1.12 8.18 -13.29
CA LEU A 129 1.31 9.40 -12.50
C LEU A 129 1.33 10.65 -13.40
N PHE A 130 0.56 11.64 -12.99
CA PHE A 130 0.53 12.99 -13.54
C PHE A 130 0.98 13.97 -12.44
N PRO A 131 2.27 14.35 -12.41
CA PRO A 131 2.84 15.14 -11.31
C PRO A 131 2.24 16.54 -11.15
N THR A 132 1.68 17.08 -12.22
CA THR A 132 0.96 18.36 -12.23
C THR A 132 -0.37 18.31 -11.49
N GLY A 133 -0.81 17.12 -11.07
CA GLY A 133 -2.11 16.90 -10.44
C GLY A 133 -3.28 17.01 -11.43
N SER A 134 -3.02 17.10 -12.74
CA SER A 134 -4.06 17.29 -13.75
C SER A 134 -3.66 16.70 -15.10
N VAL A 135 -4.65 16.20 -15.84
CA VAL A 135 -4.51 15.73 -17.21
C VAL A 135 -5.69 16.19 -18.06
N ASN A 136 -5.40 16.58 -19.29
CA ASN A 136 -6.39 16.89 -20.31
C ASN A 136 -6.48 15.72 -21.29
N ILE A 137 -7.68 15.18 -21.45
CA ILE A 137 -7.95 14.04 -22.31
C ILE A 137 -8.79 14.53 -23.49
N PRO A 138 -8.28 14.48 -24.73
CA PRO A 138 -9.07 14.82 -25.90
C PRO A 138 -10.08 13.71 -26.19
N VAL A 139 -11.36 14.06 -26.26
CA VAL A 139 -12.46 13.13 -26.54
C VAL A 139 -13.29 13.67 -27.70
N GLY A 140 -12.96 13.23 -28.91
CA GLY A 140 -13.52 13.79 -30.14
C GLY A 140 -13.13 15.27 -30.31
N ASN A 141 -14.13 16.15 -30.33
CA ASN A 141 -13.94 17.61 -30.43
C ASN A 141 -13.95 18.33 -29.06
N LEU A 142 -14.01 17.58 -27.96
CA LEU A 142 -14.04 18.10 -26.61
C LEU A 142 -12.75 17.74 -25.88
N ILE A 143 -12.45 18.50 -24.83
CA ILE A 143 -11.38 18.19 -23.88
C ILE A 143 -12.04 17.96 -22.53
N GLU A 144 -11.85 16.76 -21.99
CA GLU A 144 -12.22 16.43 -20.61
C GLU A 144 -10.96 16.57 -19.74
N THR A 145 -11.07 17.31 -18.64
CA THR A 145 -9.98 17.51 -17.68
C THR A 145 -10.24 16.68 -16.44
N ILE A 146 -9.23 15.94 -16.00
CA ILE A 146 -9.22 15.28 -14.68
C ILE A 146 -8.18 16.01 -13.84
N THR A 147 -8.59 16.52 -12.69
CA THR A 147 -7.71 17.28 -11.80
C THR A 147 -7.88 16.87 -10.35
N CYS A 148 -6.81 16.97 -9.58
CA CYS A 148 -6.88 16.97 -8.14
C CYS A 148 -7.61 18.21 -7.63
N ASN A 149 -8.30 18.04 -6.50
CA ASN A 149 -9.01 19.12 -5.81
C ASN A 149 -8.05 20.14 -5.20
#